data_AF-A0A954IEN5-F1
#
_entry.id   AF-A0A954IEN5-F1
#
_cell.length_a   1.000
_cell.length_b   1.000
_cell.length_c   1.000
_cell.angle_alpha   90.00
_cell.angle_beta   90.00
_cell.angle_gamma   90.00
#
_symmetry.space_group_name_H-M   'P 1'
#
loop_
_entity.id
_entity.type
_entity.pdbx_description
1 polymer ?
#
loop_
_entity_poly.entity_id
_entity_poly.type
_entity_poly.pdbx_seq_one_letter_code
_entity_poly.pdbx_strand_id
1 'polypeptide(L)' 'MNRLLLGVLTLGICCAAGVSGDWPAWRGPDRDDLCRETGLLSKWPEGGPPKVWTSSEAGLGYSGLAVVGDKIY' A
#
# COMPACT_ATOMS: atom_id res chain seq x y z
N MET A 1 32.20 -1.76 32.42
CA MET A 1 32.00 -2.50 31.15
C MET A 1 30.58 -3.06 31.21
N ASN A 2 29.74 -2.88 30.17
CA ASN A 2 28.30 -3.26 30.07
C ASN A 2 27.23 -2.19 30.32
N ARG A 3 27.57 -0.89 30.36
CA ARG A 3 26.55 0.18 30.27
C ARG A 3 26.32 0.73 28.86
N LEU A 4 27.08 0.23 27.87
CA LEU A 4 27.01 0.65 26.47
C LEU A 4 26.16 -0.29 25.58
N LEU A 5 25.68 -1.42 26.12
CA LEU A 5 24.93 -2.41 25.34
C LEU A 5 23.40 -2.21 25.37
N LEU A 6 22.86 -1.40 26.30
CA LEU A 6 21.42 -1.10 26.33
C LEU A 6 21.01 0.11 25.45
N GLY A 7 21.96 0.94 25.03
CA GLY A 7 21.67 2.17 24.28
C GLY A 7 21.53 2.00 22.76
N VAL A 8 21.84 0.81 22.23
CA VAL A 8 21.88 0.55 20.76
C VAL A 8 20.68 -0.27 20.28
N LEU A 9 19.83 -0.77 21.18
CA LEU A 9 18.70 -1.65 20.82
C LEU A 9 17.34 -0.93 20.69
N THR A 10 17.33 0.39 20.48
CA THR A 10 16.09 1.19 20.34
C THR A 10 16.05 2.04 19.07
N LEU A 11 16.90 1.75 18.08
CA LEU A 11 16.94 2.48 16.80
C LEU A 11 16.76 1.53 15.60
N GLY A 12 15.77 0.64 15.67
CA GLY A 12 15.57 -0.40 14.66
C GLY A 12 14.13 -0.75 14.33
N ILE A 13 13.14 0.04 14.78
CA ILE A 13 11.75 -0.13 14.35
C ILE A 13 11.29 1.20 13.76
N CYS A 14 11.76 1.47 12.54
CA CYS A 14 10.95 2.21 11.58
C CYS A 14 10.40 1.16 10.61
N CYS A 15 9.69 0.16 11.14
CA CYS A 15 8.83 -0.66 10.30
C CYS A 15 7.83 0.32 9.70
N ALA A 16 7.93 0.54 8.40
CA ALA A 16 6.90 1.18 7.60
C ALA A 16 5.66 0.27 7.68
N ALA A 17 4.95 0.30 8.80
CA ALA A 17 3.59 -0.18 8.88
C ALA A 17 2.80 0.77 8.01
N GLY A 18 2.65 0.43 6.72
CA GLY A 18 1.71 1.10 5.84
C GLY A 18 0.37 1.16 6.56
N VAL A 19 -0.35 2.27 6.40
CA VAL A 19 -1.74 2.32 6.85
C VAL A 19 -2.45 1.13 6.19
N SER A 20 -3.27 0.41 6.96
CA SER A 20 -4.04 -0.72 6.44
C SER A 20 -4.77 -0.32 5.15
N GLY A 21 -4.43 -0.95 4.03
CA GLY A 21 -4.98 -0.67 2.69
C GLY A 21 -4.09 0.16 1.77
N ASP A 22 -2.98 0.74 2.26
CA ASP A 22 -2.04 1.46 1.40
C ASP A 22 -1.29 0.51 0.46
N TRP A 23 -1.03 0.99 -0.76
CA TRP A 23 -0.19 0.33 -1.76
C TRP A 23 0.92 1.30 -2.19
N PRO A 24 1.94 1.54 -1.35
CA PRO A 24 2.82 2.70 -1.50
C PRO A 24 3.86 2.58 -2.62
N ALA A 25 4.04 1.39 -3.21
CA ALA A 25 5.09 1.14 -4.19
C ALA A 25 4.76 -0.04 -5.11
N TRP A 26 5.56 -0.20 -6.16
CA TRP A 26 5.54 -1.40 -7.01
C TRP A 26 5.61 -2.67 -6.17
N ARG A 27 4.67 -3.59 -6.40
CA ARG A 27 4.45 -4.84 -5.65
C ARG A 27 4.05 -4.65 -4.18
N GLY A 28 3.52 -3.49 -3.82
CA GLY A 28 2.93 -3.23 -2.51
C GLY A 28 3.95 -2.98 -1.41
N PRO A 29 3.48 -2.90 -0.14
CA PRO A 29 4.31 -2.51 1.00
C PRO A 29 5.48 -3.48 1.26
N ASP A 30 5.23 -4.79 1.06
CA ASP A 30 6.22 -5.85 1.28
C ASP A 30 7.03 -6.19 0.01
N ARG A 31 6.72 -5.57 -1.13
CA ARG A 31 7.28 -5.88 -2.46
C ARG A 31 7.09 -7.34 -2.90
N ASP A 32 6.08 -8.00 -2.37
CA ASP A 32 5.75 -9.40 -2.65
C ASP A 32 4.63 -9.55 -3.70
N ASP A 33 3.94 -8.46 -4.05
CA ASP A 33 2.77 -8.41 -4.94
C ASP A 33 1.52 -9.07 -4.36
N LEU A 34 1.39 -9.07 -3.02
CA LEU A 34 0.25 -9.67 -2.34
C LEU A 34 -0.65 -8.61 -1.70
N CYS A 35 -1.90 -8.52 -2.18
CA CYS A 35 -2.95 -7.77 -1.48
C CYS A 35 -3.49 -8.58 -0.31
N ARG A 36 -3.39 -8.01 0.91
CA ARG A 36 -3.84 -8.63 2.16
C ARG A 36 -5.25 -8.20 2.57
N GLU A 37 -5.92 -7.38 1.77
CA GLU A 37 -7.29 -6.93 2.06
C GLU A 37 -8.28 -8.11 2.03
N THR A 38 -9.32 -8.01 2.87
CA THR A 38 -10.36 -9.03 3.00
C THR A 38 -11.74 -8.37 2.89
N GLY A 39 -12.80 -9.18 2.77
CA GLY A 39 -14.16 -8.66 2.61
C GLY A 39 -14.44 -8.10 1.21
N LEU A 40 -13.54 -8.32 0.24
CA LEU A 40 -13.76 -7.98 -1.16
C LEU A 40 -14.87 -8.86 -1.75
N LEU A 41 -15.59 -8.31 -2.73
CA LEU A 41 -16.65 -9.02 -3.43
C LEU A 41 -16.06 -10.23 -4.17
N SER A 42 -16.59 -11.43 -3.90
CA SER A 42 -16.25 -12.65 -4.65
C SER A 42 -16.96 -12.73 -6.00
N LYS A 43 -18.04 -11.97 -6.19
CA LYS A 43 -18.80 -11.87 -7.44
C LYS A 43 -19.32 -10.46 -7.63
N TRP A 44 -19.24 -9.95 -8.85
CA TRP A 44 -19.82 -8.66 -9.20
C TRP A 44 -21.35 -8.74 -9.30
N PRO A 45 -22.06 -7.65 -8.95
CA PRO A 45 -23.48 -7.55 -9.21
C PRO A 45 -23.76 -7.51 -10.73
N GLU A 46 -25.02 -7.75 -11.10
CA GLU A 46 -25.49 -7.55 -12.47
C GLU A 46 -25.30 -6.07 -12.85
N GLY A 47 -24.54 -5.82 -13.93
CA GLY A 47 -24.13 -4.45 -14.33
C GLY A 47 -22.78 -3.97 -13.78
N GLY A 48 -22.14 -4.72 -12.87
CA GLY A 48 -20.82 -4.41 -12.32
C GLY A 48 -20.84 -3.37 -11.19
N PRO A 49 -19.69 -3.16 -10.51
CA PRO A 49 -19.58 -2.13 -9.48
C PRO A 49 -19.78 -0.72 -10.07
N PRO A 50 -20.35 0.21 -9.30
CA PRO A 50 -20.53 1.59 -9.77
C PRO A 50 -19.17 2.24 -10.02
N LYS A 51 -19.05 2.97 -11.14
CA LYS A 51 -17.86 3.79 -11.42
C LYS A 51 -17.88 5.02 -10.52
N VAL A 52 -16.93 5.10 -9.60
CA VAL A 52 -16.83 6.23 -8.65
C VAL A 52 -16.18 7.45 -9.31
N TRP A 53 -15.09 7.26 -10.06
CA TRP A 53 -14.38 8.33 -10.77
C TRP A 53 -13.54 7.77 -11.91
N THR A 54 -13.04 8.65 -12.78
CA THR A 54 -12.06 8.35 -13.83
C THR A 54 -11.23 9.60 -14.12
N SER A 55 -9.95 9.44 -14.46
CA SER A 55 -9.07 10.53 -14.91
C SER A 55 -8.30 10.09 -16.15
N SER A 56 -8.09 11.03 -17.08
CA SER A 56 -7.26 10.85 -18.29
C SER A 56 -5.98 11.68 -18.25
N GLU A 57 -5.62 12.24 -17.10
CA GLU A 57 -4.53 13.21 -16.96
C GLU A 57 -3.16 12.56 -16.69
N ALA A 58 -3.11 11.29 -16.33
CA ALA A 58 -1.89 10.57 -15.96
C ALA A 58 -0.96 10.20 -17.15
N GLY A 59 -1.30 10.63 -18.37
CA GLY A 59 -0.54 10.32 -19.58
C GLY A 59 -0.61 8.84 -19.97
N LEU A 60 0.43 8.32 -20.63
CA LEU A 60 0.44 6.95 -21.16
C LEU A 60 0.59 5.87 -20.07
N GLY A 61 1.33 6.16 -18.98
CA GLY A 61 1.58 5.24 -17.86
C GLY A 61 2.34 3.96 -18.23
N TYR A 62 3.59 3.83 -17.78
CA TYR A 62 4.39 2.58 -17.92
C TYR A 62 4.54 1.82 -16.59
N SER A 63 3.86 2.24 -15.53
CA SER A 63 4.00 1.69 -14.17
C SER A 63 2.64 1.50 -13.51
N GLY A 64 2.58 0.63 -12.51
CA GLY A 64 1.41 0.51 -11.64
C GLY A 64 1.26 1.73 -10.73
N LEU A 65 0.07 1.90 -10.15
CA LEU A 65 -0.25 3.01 -9.26
C LEU A 65 0.35 2.80 -7.86
N ALA A 66 0.71 3.91 -7.22
CA ALA A 66 0.95 3.93 -5.78
C ALA A 66 -0.20 4.66 -5.06
N VAL A 67 -0.73 4.07 -3.99
CA VAL A 67 -1.83 4.62 -3.21
C VAL A 67 -1.40 4.76 -1.75
N VAL A 68 -1.51 5.97 -1.20
CA VAL A 68 -1.16 6.26 0.19
C VAL A 68 -2.22 7.21 0.76
N GLY A 69 -2.99 6.73 1.72
CA GLY A 69 -4.12 7.45 2.29
C GLY A 69 -5.15 7.82 1.22
N ASP A 70 -5.35 9.12 0.99
CA ASP A 70 -6.31 9.67 0.04
C ASP A 70 -5.70 10.07 -1.32
N LYS A 71 -4.47 9.67 -1.59
CA LYS A 71 -3.71 10.06 -2.78
C LYS A 71 -3.29 8.88 -3.64
N ILE A 72 -3.28 9.13 -4.95
CA ILE A 72 -2.83 8.20 -5.99
C ILE A 72 -1.69 8.89 -6.77
N TYR A 73 -0.62 8.14 -7.04
CA TYR A 73 0.57 8.57 -7.78
C TYR A 73 0.82 7.65 -8.98
#